data_AF-A0A4R0FU72-F1
#
_entry.id   AF-A0A4R0FU72-F1
#
_cell.length_a   1.000
_cell.length_b   1.000
_cell.length_c   1.000
_cell.angle_alpha   90.00
_cell.angle_beta   90.00
_cell.angle_gamma   90.00
#
_symmetry.space_group_name_H-M   'P 1'
#
loop_
_entity.id
_entity.type
_entity.pdbx_description
1 polymer ?
#
loop_
_entity_poly.entity_id
_entity_poly.type
_entity_poly.pdbx_seq_one_letter_code
_entity_poly.pdbx_strand_id
1 'polypeptide(L)'
;RNVLRTPANNKLRMEDRRGEEHIKLATEYGKTQLNSGHLVDSQGQRRGTGAELRTDERGTLRAGKGLFVSADAQAKAQGDALDMSAALKEIDRLNQQLQQLEIAAEQAQALKADVDSQIRMFE
;
A
#
# COMPACT_ATOMS: atom_id res chain seq x y z
N ARG A 1 -7.44 -26.16 14.95
CA ARG A 1 -6.36 -26.37 13.95
C ARG A 1 -6.68 -27.48 12.95
N ASN A 2 -6.82 -27.12 11.68
CA ASN A 2 -7.02 -27.99 10.53
C ASN A 2 -5.84 -27.84 9.55
N VAL A 3 -5.28 -28.94 9.03
CA VAL A 3 -4.09 -28.90 8.15
C VAL A 3 -4.19 -29.92 7.02
N LEU A 4 -4.11 -29.44 5.78
CA LEU A 4 -3.77 -30.25 4.61
C LEU A 4 -2.27 -30.09 4.34
N ARG A 5 -1.52 -31.19 4.38
CA ARG A 5 -0.06 -31.17 4.20
C ARG A 5 0.40 -32.29 3.26
N THR A 6 1.26 -31.96 2.31
CA THR A 6 1.93 -32.95 1.45
C THR A 6 3.25 -33.43 2.06
N PRO A 7 3.85 -34.54 1.57
CA PRO A 7 5.17 -35.00 2.02
C PRO A 7 6.29 -33.95 1.86
N ALA A 8 6.21 -33.12 0.81
CA ALA A 8 7.13 -32.00 0.57
C ALA A 8 6.85 -30.77 1.45
N ASN A 9 5.98 -30.91 2.46
CA ASN A 9 5.58 -29.87 3.40
C ASN A 9 4.86 -28.65 2.76
N ASN A 10 4.30 -28.80 1.55
CA ASN A 10 3.30 -27.85 1.06
C ASN A 10 2.08 -27.94 1.97
N LYS A 11 1.52 -26.80 2.36
CA LYS A 11 0.57 -26.71 3.48
C LYS A 11 -0.52 -25.70 3.24
N LEU A 12 -1.75 -26.14 3.45
CA LEU A 12 -2.88 -25.28 3.76
C LEU A 12 -3.26 -25.54 5.23
N ARG A 13 -3.11 -24.53 6.10
CA ARG A 13 -3.47 -24.60 7.52
C ARG A 13 -4.54 -23.56 7.84
N MET A 14 -5.56 -23.98 8.58
CA MET A 14 -6.56 -23.11 9.20
C MET A 14 -6.49 -23.29 10.72
N GLU A 15 -6.39 -22.19 11.46
CA GLU A 15 -6.47 -22.17 12.91
C GLU A 15 -7.80 -21.58 13.36
N ASP A 16 -8.46 -22.25 14.29
CA ASP A 16 -9.82 -21.93 14.74
C ASP A 16 -9.84 -21.51 16.22
N ARG A 17 -8.66 -21.31 16.83
CA ARG A 17 -8.57 -20.75 18.16
C ARG A 17 -9.18 -19.35 18.14
N ARG A 18 -10.25 -19.17 18.94
CA ARG A 18 -11.02 -17.92 18.99
C ARG A 18 -10.13 -16.73 19.33
N GLY A 19 -10.17 -15.69 18.51
CA GLY A 19 -9.35 -14.48 18.63
C GLY A 19 -7.92 -14.61 18.07
N GLU A 20 -7.53 -15.79 17.63
CA GLU A 20 -6.22 -16.10 17.02
C GLU A 20 -6.38 -16.86 15.69
N GLU A 21 -7.53 -16.68 15.03
CA GLU A 21 -7.84 -17.34 13.78
C GLU A 21 -6.86 -16.91 12.68
N HIS A 22 -6.39 -17.88 11.91
CA HIS A 22 -5.54 -17.59 10.75
C HIS A 22 -5.57 -18.69 9.70
N ILE A 23 -5.29 -18.29 8.46
CA ILE A 23 -5.09 -19.18 7.32
C ILE A 23 -3.67 -19.02 6.83
N LYS A 24 -3.03 -20.15 6.50
CA LYS A 24 -1.68 -20.20 5.96
C LYS A 24 -1.62 -21.14 4.76
N LEU A 25 -1.25 -20.61 3.61
CA LEU A 25 -0.87 -21.36 2.41
C LEU A 25 0.64 -21.20 2.22
N ALA A 26 1.39 -22.30 2.25
CA ALA A 26 2.85 -22.24 2.21
C ALA A 26 3.47 -23.40 1.43
N THR A 27 4.60 -23.11 0.79
CA THR A 27 5.56 -24.10 0.27
C THR A 27 6.92 -23.87 0.93
N GLU A 28 7.76 -24.88 0.96
CA GLU A 28 9.15 -24.73 1.42
C GLU A 28 10.03 -24.03 0.38
N TYR A 29 9.67 -24.06 -0.90
CA TYR A 29 10.44 -23.43 -1.97
C TYR A 29 10.42 -21.90 -1.83
N GLY A 30 11.59 -21.30 -1.61
CA GLY A 30 11.70 -19.88 -1.23
C GLY A 30 10.89 -19.52 0.02
N LYS A 31 10.48 -20.54 0.78
CA LYS A 31 9.46 -20.52 1.84
C LYS A 31 8.21 -19.73 1.46
N THR A 32 7.83 -19.66 0.19
CA THR A 32 6.77 -18.75 -0.28
C THR A 32 5.43 -18.99 0.44
N GLN A 33 4.81 -17.93 0.98
CA GLN A 33 3.57 -18.03 1.78
C GLN A 33 2.59 -16.89 1.52
N LEU A 34 1.31 -17.24 1.59
CA LEU A 34 0.20 -16.34 1.83
C LEU A 34 -0.36 -16.65 3.23
N ASN A 35 -0.26 -15.69 4.13
CA ASN A 35 -0.77 -15.80 5.50
C ASN A 35 -1.86 -14.73 5.73
N SER A 36 -2.93 -15.07 6.44
CA SER A 36 -4.04 -14.13 6.75
C SER A 36 -4.56 -14.35 8.17
N GLY A 37 -4.91 -13.27 8.88
CA GLY A 37 -5.43 -13.29 10.25
C GLY A 37 -4.34 -13.07 11.30
N HIS A 38 -4.32 -13.89 12.34
CA HIS A 38 -3.33 -13.88 13.41
C HIS A 38 -2.03 -14.58 12.98
N LEU A 39 -1.03 -13.81 12.55
CA LEU A 39 0.21 -14.36 12.00
C LEU A 39 1.09 -14.90 13.12
N VAL A 40 1.48 -16.17 13.03
CA VAL A 40 2.38 -16.83 13.99
C VAL A 40 3.69 -17.28 13.35
N ASP A 41 4.75 -17.30 14.16
CA ASP A 41 6.05 -17.85 13.79
C ASP A 41 6.08 -19.39 13.86
N SER A 42 7.28 -19.99 13.79
CA SER A 42 7.46 -21.45 13.90
C SER A 42 7.20 -22.00 15.31
N GLN A 43 7.32 -21.17 16.34
CA GLN A 43 7.03 -21.51 17.73
C GLN A 43 5.55 -21.29 18.10
N GLY A 44 4.76 -20.75 17.17
CA GLY A 44 3.36 -20.41 17.40
C GLY A 44 3.17 -19.08 18.11
N GLN A 45 4.23 -18.29 18.28
CA GLN A 45 4.15 -16.96 18.86
C GLN A 45 3.65 -15.95 17.83
N ARG A 46 2.85 -14.99 18.29
CA ARG A 46 2.34 -13.91 17.44
C ARG A 46 3.51 -13.11 16.87
N ARG A 47 3.54 -12.98 15.54
CA ARG A 47 4.51 -12.14 14.82
C ARG A 47 3.86 -11.01 14.01
N GLY A 48 2.53 -10.98 13.92
CA GLY A 48 1.81 -9.93 13.20
C GLY A 48 0.31 -10.21 13.10
N THR A 49 -0.41 -9.30 12.44
CA THR A 49 -1.84 -9.40 12.16
C THR A 49 -2.12 -8.82 10.78
N GLY A 50 -3.13 -9.35 10.08
CA GLY A 50 -3.53 -8.89 8.75
C GLY A 50 -3.22 -9.93 7.68
N ALA A 51 -2.82 -9.48 6.49
CA ALA A 51 -2.42 -10.34 5.39
C ALA A 51 -0.94 -10.15 5.06
N GLU A 52 -0.23 -11.24 4.80
CA GLU A 52 1.18 -11.24 4.40
C GLU A 52 1.36 -12.14 3.18
N LEU A 53 1.88 -11.59 2.09
CA LEU A 53 2.50 -12.32 1.01
C LEU A 53 4.01 -12.21 1.18
N ARG A 54 4.70 -13.34 1.38
CA ARG A 54 6.16 -13.37 1.58
C ARG A 54 6.79 -14.44 0.70
N THR A 55 7.95 -14.12 0.14
CA THR A 55 8.87 -15.07 -0.49
C THR A 55 10.30 -14.55 -0.33
N ASP A 56 11.28 -15.45 -0.26
CA ASP A 56 12.69 -15.09 -0.41
C ASP A 56 13.11 -14.99 -1.90
N GLU A 57 12.21 -15.38 -2.82
CA GLU A 57 12.38 -15.30 -4.26
C GLU A 57 11.85 -13.97 -4.82
N ARG A 58 11.85 -13.82 -6.15
CA ARG A 58 11.23 -12.68 -6.82
C ARG A 58 9.71 -12.78 -6.76
N GLY A 59 9.06 -11.71 -6.28
CA GLY A 59 7.61 -11.54 -6.37
C GLY A 59 7.21 -10.65 -7.55
N THR A 60 6.06 -10.96 -8.18
CA THR A 60 5.45 -10.07 -9.19
C THR A 60 3.95 -9.97 -8.94
N LEU A 61 3.41 -8.75 -9.00
CA LEU A 61 1.98 -8.47 -9.06
C LEU A 61 1.69 -7.89 -10.44
N ARG A 62 0.83 -8.56 -11.22
CA ARG A 62 0.49 -8.14 -12.59
C ARG A 62 -1.03 -7.98 -12.70
N ALA A 63 -1.48 -6.75 -12.96
CA ALA A 63 -2.90 -6.43 -13.09
C ALA A 63 -3.13 -5.60 -14.35
N GLY A 64 -3.59 -6.25 -15.42
CA GLY A 64 -3.74 -5.62 -16.75
C GLY A 64 -4.80 -4.52 -16.83
N LYS A 65 -5.69 -4.45 -15.83
CA LYS A 65 -6.72 -3.39 -15.71
C LYS A 65 -6.34 -2.31 -14.68
N GLY A 66 -5.13 -2.35 -14.13
CA GLY A 66 -4.66 -1.48 -13.06
C GLY A 66 -4.52 -2.20 -11.72
N LEU A 67 -3.69 -1.62 -10.84
CA LEU A 67 -3.44 -2.10 -9.48
C LEU A 67 -3.77 -0.97 -8.50
N PHE A 68 -4.73 -1.21 -7.60
CA PHE A 68 -5.04 -0.28 -6.51
C PHE A 68 -4.42 -0.81 -5.22
N VAL A 69 -3.49 -0.03 -4.64
CA VAL A 69 -2.87 -0.30 -3.34
C VAL A 69 -3.22 0.86 -2.43
N SER A 70 -3.88 0.57 -1.32
CA SER A 70 -4.36 1.59 -0.39
C SER A 70 -4.16 1.17 1.06
N ALA A 71 -3.97 2.17 1.93
CA ALA A 71 -4.01 2.05 3.38
C ALA A 71 -5.29 2.67 3.98
N ASP A 72 -6.28 3.00 3.14
CA ASP A 72 -7.59 3.50 3.53
C ASP A 72 -8.39 2.35 4.18
N ALA A 73 -8.95 2.62 5.36
CA ALA A 73 -9.69 1.61 6.09
C ALA A 73 -11.06 1.35 5.45
N GLN A 74 -11.31 0.11 5.03
CA GLN A 74 -12.62 -0.37 4.58
C GLN A 74 -13.14 -1.47 5.52
N ALA A 75 -13.81 -1.04 6.60
CA ALA A 75 -14.25 -1.94 7.66
C ALA A 75 -15.20 -3.03 7.12
N LYS A 76 -14.93 -4.29 7.49
CA LYS A 76 -15.73 -5.46 7.10
C LYS A 76 -15.93 -5.60 5.57
N ALA A 77 -15.01 -5.05 4.77
CA ALA A 77 -15.13 -5.01 3.30
C ALA A 77 -16.49 -4.43 2.83
N GLN A 78 -17.01 -3.42 3.53
CA GLN A 78 -18.23 -2.72 3.11
C GLN A 78 -17.92 -1.76 1.96
N GLY A 79 -18.54 -1.99 0.80
CA GLY A 79 -18.34 -1.21 -0.43
C GLY A 79 -17.64 -2.02 -1.53
N ASP A 80 -17.28 -1.32 -2.60
CA ASP A 80 -16.58 -1.94 -3.73
C ASP A 80 -15.10 -2.17 -3.40
N ALA A 81 -14.51 -3.25 -3.93
CA ALA A 81 -13.10 -3.57 -3.75
C ALA A 81 -12.14 -2.51 -4.34
N LEU A 82 -12.65 -1.65 -5.22
CA LEU A 82 -11.94 -0.54 -5.85
C LEU A 82 -12.55 0.83 -5.46
N ASP A 83 -13.14 0.95 -4.27
CA ASP A 83 -13.52 2.26 -3.75
C ASP A 83 -12.27 3.13 -3.54
N MET A 84 -12.09 4.11 -4.42
CA MET A 84 -10.95 5.03 -4.47
C MET A 84 -11.34 6.44 -4.05
N SER A 85 -12.50 6.63 -3.41
CA SER A 85 -13.04 7.97 -3.10
C SER A 85 -12.09 8.82 -2.25
N ALA A 86 -11.37 8.23 -1.31
CA ALA A 86 -10.35 8.92 -0.51
C ALA A 86 -9.15 9.35 -1.36
N ALA A 87 -8.59 8.43 -2.16
CA ALA A 87 -7.47 8.71 -3.05
C ALA A 87 -7.79 9.80 -4.09
N LEU A 88 -8.98 9.77 -4.68
CA LEU A 88 -9.42 10.77 -5.65
C LEU A 88 -9.54 12.17 -5.03
N LYS A 89 -10.07 12.29 -3.81
CA LYS A 89 -10.13 13.56 -3.08
C LYS A 89 -8.74 14.14 -2.79
N GLU A 90 -7.79 13.28 -2.45
CA GLU A 90 -6.41 13.72 -2.20
C GLU A 90 -5.74 14.21 -3.50
N ILE A 91 -5.97 13.53 -4.62
CA ILE A 91 -5.51 13.98 -5.95
C ILE A 91 -6.10 15.36 -6.29
N ASP A 92 -7.41 15.55 -6.10
CA ASP A 92 -8.07 16.83 -6.36
C ASP A 92 -7.48 17.96 -5.51
N ARG A 93 -7.21 17.70 -4.23
CA ARG A 93 -6.56 18.65 -3.32
C ARG A 93 -5.15 19.01 -3.79
N LEU A 94 -4.34 18.02 -4.18
CA LEU A 94 -2.97 18.25 -4.66
C LEU A 94 -2.96 19.06 -5.96
N ASN A 95 -3.91 18.82 -6.86
CA ASN A 95 -4.04 19.61 -8.08
C ASN A 95 -4.33 21.10 -7.78
N GLN A 96 -5.20 21.38 -6.81
CA GLN A 96 -5.47 22.76 -6.38
C GLN A 96 -4.23 23.42 -5.77
N GLN A 97 -3.44 22.67 -4.99
CA GLN A 97 -2.19 23.18 -4.42
C GLN A 97 -1.15 23.49 -5.50
N LEU A 98 -1.01 22.62 -6.51
CA LEU A 98 -0.11 22.85 -7.64
C LEU A 98 -0.48 24.12 -8.42
N GLN A 99 -1.77 24.36 -8.66
CA GLN A 99 -2.24 25.59 -9.33
C GLN A 99 -1.89 26.84 -8.51
N GLN A 100 -2.05 26.80 -7.19
CA GLN A 100 -1.68 27.92 -6.32
C GLN A 100 -0.17 28.19 -6.33
N LEU A 101 0.63 27.13 -6.34
CA LEU A 101 2.10 27.21 -6.45
C LEU A 101 2.54 27.81 -7.80
N GLU A 102 1.87 27.45 -8.89
CA GLU A 102 2.15 28.00 -10.22
C GLU A 102 1.90 29.51 -10.27
N ILE A 103 0.74 29.96 -9.78
CA ILE A 103 0.41 31.40 -9.70
C ILE A 103 1.44 32.17 -8.85
N ALA A 104 1.82 31.61 -7.71
CA ALA A 104 2.82 32.25 -6.84
C ALA A 104 4.20 32.34 -7.53
N ALA A 105 4.60 31.32 -8.29
CA ALA A 105 5.85 31.32 -9.03
C ALA A 105 5.86 32.36 -10.17
N GLU A 106 4.77 32.49 -10.92
CA GLU A 106 4.61 33.53 -11.96
C GLU A 106 4.71 34.93 -11.36
N GLN A 107 4.01 35.17 -10.25
CA GLN A 107 4.08 36.45 -9.54
C GLN A 107 5.49 36.76 -9.06
N ALA A 108 6.21 35.75 -8.52
CA ALA A 108 7.59 35.92 -8.10
C ALA A 108 8.53 36.24 -9.28
N GLN A 109 8.33 35.62 -10.44
CA GLN A 109 9.10 35.94 -11.66
C GLN A 109 8.82 37.35 -12.17
N ALA A 110 7.55 37.76 -12.20
CA ALA A 110 7.16 39.12 -12.56
C ALA A 110 7.79 40.16 -11.62
N LEU A 111 7.74 39.91 -10.31
CA LEU A 111 8.37 40.77 -9.30
C LEU A 111 9.88 40.86 -9.49
N LYS A 112 10.54 39.73 -9.78
CA LYS A 112 11.99 39.71 -10.06
C LYS A 112 12.33 40.54 -11.30
N ALA A 113 11.59 40.38 -12.39
CA ALA A 113 11.81 41.15 -13.61
C ALA A 113 11.64 42.66 -13.38
N ASP A 114 10.68 43.06 -12.54
CA ASP A 114 10.48 44.45 -12.16
C ASP A 114 11.67 44.99 -11.34
N VAL A 115 12.13 44.25 -10.32
CA VAL A 115 13.32 44.60 -9.53
C VAL A 115 14.58 44.72 -10.41
N ASP A 116 14.81 43.77 -11.33
CA ASP A 116 15.93 43.78 -12.26
C ASP A 116 15.86 44.97 -13.24
N SER A 117 14.66 45.49 -13.51
CA SER A 117 14.47 46.70 -14.33
C SER A 117 14.79 47.98 -13.54
N GLN A 118 14.41 48.03 -12.26
CA GLN A 118 14.69 49.16 -11.37
C GLN A 118 16.18 49.30 -11.09
N ILE A 119 16.91 48.19 -10.86
CA ILE A 119 18.37 48.21 -10.67
C ILE A 119 19.06 48.84 -11.89
N ARG A 120 18.69 48.43 -13.11
CA ARG A 120 19.25 48.97 -14.37
C ARG A 120 18.97 50.46 -14.59
N MET A 121 17.99 51.05 -13.91
CA MET A 121 17.71 52.49 -14.02
C MET A 121 18.67 53.34 -13.17
N PHE A 122 19.31 52.73 -12.16
CA PHE A 122 20.23 53.38 -11.24
C PHE A 122 21.72 53.04 -11.47
N GLU A 123 22.02 52.22 -12.49
CA GLU A 123 23.37 51.98 -13.04
C GLU A 123 23.62 52.83 -14.29
#